data_AF-Q66PH3-F1
#
_entry.id   AF-Q66PH3-F1
#
_cell.length_a   1.000
_cell.length_b   1.000
_cell.length_c   1.000
_cell.angle_alpha   90.00
_cell.angle_beta   90.00
_cell.angle_gamma   90.00
#
_symmetry.space_group_name_H-M   'P 1'
#
loop_
_entity.id
_entity.type
_entity.pdbx_description
1 polymer ?
#
loop_
_entity_poly.entity_id
_entity_poly.type
_entity_poly.pdbx_seq_one_letter_code
_entity_poly.pdbx_strand_id
1 'polypeptide(L)'
;DLNKICFKSGVPIIENVMIERMIDKLFPCMIVTPLDCFWEGSKLQGGSAYLPGMPDIQWMNLDPLKLMEQLSQFTSLEGFREMLDKAQVGHAYMNRPCLDPNDPDCPHSAPNKDLRQSPEIAEELQGGCSGFSKKSMHWQEELILGERAKNSQGSLQSAEALQTMFLLMSPKQLYE
;
A
#
# COMPACT_ATOMS: atom_id res chain seq x y z
N ASP A 1 -11.98 15.12 -0.87
CA ASP A 1 -10.83 14.22 -0.70
C ASP A 1 -11.37 12.85 -0.36
N LEU A 2 -10.91 11.82 -1.08
CA LEU A 2 -11.31 10.43 -0.89
C LEU A 2 -11.04 9.96 0.56
N ASN A 3 -9.96 10.43 1.19
CA ASN A 3 -9.60 10.05 2.57
C ASN A 3 -10.67 10.36 3.62
N LYS A 4 -11.56 11.31 3.34
CA LYS A 4 -12.63 11.73 4.26
C LYS A 4 -13.88 10.86 4.16
N ILE A 5 -14.02 10.08 3.10
CA ILE A 5 -15.26 9.33 2.79
C ILE A 5 -15.00 7.84 2.53
N CYS A 6 -13.75 7.44 2.34
CA CYS A 6 -13.40 6.05 2.10
C CYS A 6 -13.56 5.20 3.36
N PHE A 7 -13.91 3.94 3.14
CA PHE A 7 -13.95 2.95 4.20
C PHE A 7 -12.52 2.56 4.60
N LYS A 8 -12.27 2.55 5.91
CA LYS A 8 -11.01 2.14 6.54
C LYS A 8 -11.32 0.96 7.46
N SER A 9 -10.62 -0.17 7.29
CA SER A 9 -10.89 -1.38 8.08
C SER A 9 -9.81 -1.61 9.13
N GLY A 10 -10.24 -1.90 10.37
CA GLY A 10 -9.33 -2.32 11.43
C GLY A 10 -8.35 -1.23 11.87
N VAL A 11 -8.80 0.03 11.92
CA VAL A 11 -7.99 1.14 12.45
C VAL A 11 -7.58 0.81 13.89
N PRO A 12 -6.27 0.76 14.19
CA PRO A 12 -5.80 0.40 15.52
C PRO A 12 -5.97 1.56 16.51
N ILE A 13 -6.23 1.22 17.77
CA ILE A 13 -6.17 2.16 18.89
C ILE A 13 -4.71 2.23 19.35
N ILE A 14 -4.12 3.43 19.35
CA ILE A 14 -2.73 3.65 19.73
C ILE A 14 -2.67 4.63 20.90
N GLU A 15 -1.94 4.25 21.95
CA GLU A 15 -1.78 5.09 23.15
C GLU A 15 -0.82 6.28 22.94
N ASN A 16 0.18 6.11 22.08
CA ASN A 16 1.13 7.16 21.79
C ASN A 16 0.51 8.21 20.85
N VAL A 17 0.24 9.40 21.38
CA VAL A 17 -0.42 10.52 20.67
C VAL A 17 0.29 10.92 19.37
N MET A 18 1.62 10.80 19.29
CA MET A 18 2.35 11.09 18.05
C MET A 18 2.00 10.07 16.97
N ILE A 19 2.03 8.78 17.30
CA ILE A 19 1.75 7.69 16.37
C ILE A 19 0.26 7.68 16.00
N GLU A 20 -0.63 7.90 16.97
CA GLU A 20 -2.07 8.02 16.76
C GLU A 20 -2.37 9.09 15.69
N ARG A 21 -1.80 10.29 15.82
CA ARG A 21 -1.94 11.36 14.83
C ARG A 21 -1.40 10.99 13.45
N MET A 22 -0.31 10.23 13.39
CA MET A 22 0.22 9.74 12.11
C MET A 22 -0.74 8.74 11.47
N ILE A 23 -1.27 7.80 12.26
CA ILE A 23 -2.25 6.82 11.81
C ILE A 23 -3.52 7.51 11.32
N ASP A 24 -4.06 8.48 12.03
CA ASP A 24 -5.27 9.21 11.59
C ASP A 24 -5.09 9.83 10.19
N LYS A 25 -3.87 10.30 9.90
CA LYS A 25 -3.53 10.93 8.61
C LYS A 25 -3.19 9.93 7.51
N LEU A 26 -2.54 8.82 7.86
CA LEU A 26 -1.97 7.88 6.89
C LEU A 26 -2.75 6.58 6.76
N PHE A 27 -3.67 6.25 7.67
CA PHE A 27 -4.36 4.96 7.63
C PHE A 27 -5.12 4.83 6.30
N PRO A 28 -4.81 3.79 5.51
CA PRO A 28 -5.13 3.79 4.10
C PRO A 28 -6.61 3.47 3.86
N CYS A 29 -7.12 3.97 2.74
CA CYS A 29 -8.44 3.62 2.25
C CYS A 29 -8.44 2.16 1.78
N MET A 30 -9.56 1.46 1.97
CA MET A 30 -9.78 0.17 1.35
C MET A 30 -10.05 0.36 -0.14
N ILE A 31 -8.99 0.22 -0.93
CA ILE A 31 -9.02 0.29 -2.40
C ILE A 31 -8.56 -1.08 -2.90
N VAL A 32 -9.43 -1.79 -3.59
CA VAL A 32 -9.11 -3.09 -4.21
C VAL A 32 -8.67 -2.77 -5.63
N THR A 33 -7.41 -3.00 -5.98
CA THR A 33 -6.85 -2.57 -7.27
C THR A 33 -5.68 -3.44 -7.71
N PRO A 34 -5.50 -3.69 -9.02
CA PRO A 34 -4.29 -4.32 -9.55
C PRO A 34 -3.05 -3.43 -9.39
N LEU A 35 -3.23 -2.12 -9.19
CA LEU A 35 -2.12 -1.19 -8.99
C LEU A 35 -1.36 -1.44 -7.68
N ASP A 36 -1.96 -2.18 -6.73
CA ASP A 36 -1.28 -2.60 -5.52
C ASP A 36 -0.17 -3.64 -5.80
N CYS A 37 -0.06 -4.25 -6.98
CA CYS A 37 1.14 -5.02 -7.28
C CYS A 37 2.37 -4.13 -7.52
N PHE A 38 2.17 -2.84 -7.78
CA PHE A 38 3.21 -1.88 -8.16
C PHE A 38 3.39 -0.79 -7.11
N TRP A 39 4.50 -0.04 -7.21
CA TRP A 39 4.72 1.14 -6.36
C TRP A 39 3.64 2.21 -6.59
N GLU A 40 3.11 2.34 -7.81
CA GLU A 40 2.07 3.32 -8.17
C GLU A 40 0.77 3.17 -7.37
N GLY A 41 0.48 1.99 -6.79
CA GLY A 41 -0.63 1.82 -5.84
C GLY A 41 -0.54 2.79 -4.65
N SER A 42 0.67 3.18 -4.25
CA SER A 42 0.89 4.19 -3.22
C SER A 42 0.33 5.57 -3.56
N LYS A 43 0.25 5.92 -4.86
CA LYS A 43 -0.26 7.21 -5.34
C LYS A 43 -1.78 7.33 -5.18
N LEU A 44 -2.49 6.21 -5.09
CA LEU A 44 -3.93 6.18 -4.84
C LEU A 44 -4.26 6.48 -3.38
N GLN A 45 -3.31 6.22 -2.48
CA GLN A 45 -3.48 6.47 -1.06
C GLN A 45 -3.17 7.93 -0.78
N GLY A 46 -4.19 8.68 -0.39
CA GLY A 46 -3.98 10.04 0.06
C GLY A 46 -3.52 10.09 1.52
N GLY A 47 -3.38 11.32 2.01
CA GLY A 47 -2.96 11.59 3.38
C GLY A 47 -1.49 11.95 3.46
N SER A 48 -1.16 12.82 4.39
CA SER A 48 0.21 13.21 4.69
C SER A 48 0.36 13.45 6.18
N ALA A 49 1.48 13.01 6.73
CA ALA A 49 1.87 13.29 8.09
C ALA A 49 3.13 14.16 8.10
N TYR A 50 3.07 15.23 8.89
CA TYR A 50 4.22 16.10 9.13
C TYR A 50 4.88 15.71 10.45
N LEU A 51 6.20 15.48 10.39
CA LEU A 51 7.04 15.34 11.58
C LEU A 51 8.13 16.41 11.55
N PRO A 52 8.34 17.18 12.65
CA PRO A 52 9.39 18.19 12.69
C PRO A 52 10.76 17.61 12.32
N GLY A 53 11.42 18.24 11.35
CA GLY A 53 12.75 17.81 10.88
C GLY A 53 12.74 16.71 9.82
N MET A 54 11.57 16.25 9.36
CA MET A 54 11.41 15.29 8.28
C MET A 54 10.60 15.90 7.12
N PRO A 55 10.80 15.43 5.87
CA PRO A 55 9.89 15.76 4.78
C PRO A 55 8.48 15.20 5.07
N ASP A 56 7.47 15.75 4.39
CA ASP A 56 6.10 15.25 4.48
C ASP A 56 6.07 13.75 4.14
N ILE A 57 5.52 12.96 5.07
CA ILE A 57 5.42 11.52 4.95
C ILE A 57 4.13 11.20 4.21
N GLN A 58 4.24 10.44 3.12
CA GLN A 58 3.15 9.96 2.27
C GLN A 58 3.41 8.51 1.88
N TRP A 59 2.40 7.77 1.43
CA TRP A 59 2.58 6.39 0.99
C TRP A 59 3.62 6.23 -0.13
N MET A 60 3.82 7.26 -0.95
CA MET A 60 4.82 7.28 -2.03
C MET A 60 6.27 7.26 -1.53
N ASN A 61 6.54 7.72 -0.30
CA ASN A 61 7.89 7.82 0.27
C ASN A 61 8.05 7.14 1.64
N LEU A 62 7.00 6.47 2.14
CA LEU A 62 6.98 5.83 3.44
C LEU A 62 7.52 4.40 3.37
N ASP A 63 8.70 4.19 3.97
CA ASP A 63 9.19 2.87 4.38
C ASP A 63 8.94 2.70 5.89
N PRO A 64 7.92 1.89 6.30
CA PRO A 64 7.58 1.74 7.71
C PRO A 64 8.74 1.22 8.56
N LEU A 65 9.59 0.34 8.01
CA LEU A 65 10.72 -0.22 8.77
C LEU A 65 11.77 0.85 9.06
N LYS A 66 12.15 1.65 8.05
CA LYS A 66 13.10 2.76 8.22
C LYS A 66 12.53 3.85 9.15
N LEU A 67 11.24 4.14 9.03
CA LEU A 67 10.59 5.10 9.91
C LEU A 67 10.63 4.63 11.38
N MET A 68 10.40 3.34 11.64
CA MET A 68 10.49 2.78 12.99
C MET A 68 11.91 2.86 13.55
N GLU A 69 12.94 2.64 12.74
CA GLU A 69 14.33 2.81 13.16
C GLU A 69 14.61 4.26 13.56
N GLN A 70 14.18 5.23 12.76
CA GLN A 70 14.39 6.66 13.04
C GLN A 70 13.66 7.12 14.30
N LEU A 71 12.39 6.73 14.45
CA LEU A 71 11.56 7.15 15.59
C LEU A 71 11.94 6.43 16.89
N SER A 72 12.53 5.23 16.82
CA SER A 72 12.97 4.48 18.01
C SER A 72 14.04 5.19 18.83
N GLN A 73 14.70 6.20 18.25
CA GLN A 73 15.67 7.06 18.94
C GLN A 73 15.00 8.03 19.93
N PHE A 74 13.71 8.31 19.76
CA PHE A 74 12.97 9.33 20.52
C PHE A 74 11.89 8.75 21.43
N THR A 75 11.36 7.56 21.12
CA THR A 75 10.30 6.90 21.91
C THR A 75 10.38 5.38 21.77
N SER A 76 9.86 4.65 22.75
CA SER A 76 9.61 3.21 22.59
C SER A 76 8.51 2.99 21.55
N LEU A 77 8.73 2.02 20.66
CA LEU A 77 7.84 1.67 19.54
C LEU A 77 7.56 0.17 19.46
N GLU A 78 7.88 -0.60 20.50
CA GLU A 78 7.83 -2.06 20.48
C GLU A 78 6.43 -2.58 20.11
N GLY A 79 5.39 -2.08 20.78
CA GLY A 79 4.00 -2.46 20.47
C GLY A 79 3.59 -2.11 19.04
N PHE A 80 3.98 -0.93 18.54
CA PHE A 80 3.64 -0.52 17.18
C PHE A 80 4.39 -1.35 16.13
N ARG A 81 5.66 -1.70 16.38
CA ARG A 81 6.44 -2.61 15.54
C ARG A 81 5.79 -3.99 15.48
N GLU A 82 5.40 -4.56 16.63
CA GLU A 82 4.70 -5.85 16.69
C GLU A 82 3.39 -5.83 15.87
N MET A 83 2.67 -4.72 15.87
CA MET A 83 1.45 -4.55 15.06
C MET A 83 1.76 -4.56 13.56
N LEU A 84 2.78 -3.82 13.12
CA LEU A 84 3.21 -3.80 11.71
C LEU A 84 3.69 -5.20 11.25
N ASP A 85 4.40 -5.91 12.11
CA ASP A 85 4.87 -7.28 11.85
C ASP A 85 3.70 -8.27 11.75
N LYS A 86 2.74 -8.20 12.69
CA LYS A 86 1.53 -9.03 12.66
C LYS A 86 0.69 -8.79 11.41
N ALA A 87 0.65 -7.55 10.91
CA ALA A 87 -0.02 -7.18 9.67
C ALA A 87 0.81 -7.47 8.40
N GLN A 88 2.07 -7.90 8.55
CA GLN A 88 3.00 -8.15 7.45
C GLN A 88 3.12 -6.97 6.49
N VAL A 89 3.33 -5.77 7.05
CA VAL A 89 3.47 -4.55 6.25
C VAL A 89 4.83 -4.49 5.56
N GLY A 90 5.91 -4.80 6.28
CA GLY A 90 7.28 -4.70 5.76
C GLY A 90 7.59 -3.30 5.21
N HIS A 91 8.15 -3.24 4.00
CA HIS A 91 8.47 -2.00 3.29
C HIS A 91 7.26 -1.32 2.59
N ALA A 92 6.04 -1.81 2.84
CA ALA A 92 4.81 -1.36 2.18
C ALA A 92 4.91 -1.35 0.64
N TYR A 93 5.04 -0.17 0.02
CA TYR A 93 5.16 0.00 -1.43
C TYR A 93 6.60 0.17 -1.91
N MET A 94 7.57 0.37 -1.01
CA MET A 94 8.92 0.82 -1.38
C MET A 94 9.77 -0.24 -2.09
N ASN A 95 9.39 -1.52 -1.99
CA ASN A 95 10.09 -2.64 -2.64
C ASN A 95 9.25 -3.31 -3.73
N ARG A 96 8.19 -2.64 -4.20
CA ARG A 96 7.39 -3.08 -5.34
C ARG A 96 8.01 -2.57 -6.65
N PRO A 97 7.85 -3.28 -7.76
CA PRO A 97 8.26 -2.76 -9.06
C PRO A 97 7.48 -1.49 -9.40
N CYS A 98 8.12 -0.58 -10.11
CA CYS A 98 7.45 0.60 -10.67
C CYS A 98 6.95 0.28 -12.07
N LEU A 99 5.73 0.69 -12.40
CA LEU A 99 5.21 0.62 -13.77
C LEU A 99 6.05 1.49 -14.71
N ASP A 100 6.42 2.69 -14.25
CA ASP A 100 7.40 3.54 -14.94
C ASP A 100 8.68 3.69 -14.09
N PRO A 101 9.76 2.94 -14.40
CA PRO A 101 11.01 3.07 -13.66
C PRO A 101 11.70 4.43 -13.88
N ASN A 102 11.32 5.19 -14.92
CA ASN A 102 11.86 6.54 -15.16
C ASN A 102 11.16 7.62 -14.34
N ASP A 103 10.06 7.28 -13.65
CA ASP A 103 9.40 8.20 -12.73
C ASP A 103 10.43 8.69 -11.68
N PRO A 104 10.64 10.00 -11.52
CA PRO A 104 11.62 10.52 -10.57
C PRO A 104 11.33 10.13 -9.12
N ASP A 105 10.06 9.91 -8.76
CA ASP A 105 9.62 9.54 -7.42
C ASP A 105 9.67 8.02 -7.17
N CYS A 106 9.80 7.20 -8.22
CA CYS A 106 9.96 5.76 -8.06
C CYS A 106 11.21 5.44 -7.22
N PRO A 107 11.07 4.69 -6.10
CA PRO A 107 12.11 4.57 -5.09
C PRO A 107 13.30 3.74 -5.58
N HIS A 108 14.51 4.06 -5.09
CA HIS A 108 15.73 3.30 -5.37
C HIS A 108 15.68 1.83 -4.90
N SER A 109 14.80 1.50 -3.95
CA SER A 109 14.59 0.13 -3.48
C SER A 109 13.65 -0.69 -4.37
N ALA A 110 13.02 -0.09 -5.40
CA ALA A 110 12.22 -0.84 -6.36
C ALA A 110 13.14 -1.73 -7.23
N PRO A 111 12.78 -3.01 -7.44
CA PRO A 111 13.66 -4.00 -8.09
C PRO A 111 14.04 -3.65 -9.53
N ASN A 112 13.23 -2.85 -10.22
CA ASN A 112 13.44 -2.46 -11.61
C ASN A 112 13.92 -1.02 -11.80
N LYS A 113 14.19 -0.27 -10.72
CA LYS A 113 14.61 1.15 -10.80
C LYS A 113 15.92 1.33 -11.55
N ASP A 114 16.96 0.60 -11.13
CA ASP A 114 18.31 0.76 -11.70
C ASP A 114 18.41 0.17 -13.12
N LEU A 115 17.69 -0.93 -13.36
CA LEU A 115 17.64 -1.61 -14.66
C LEU A 115 16.84 -0.82 -15.71
N ARG A 116 15.93 0.05 -15.28
CA ARG A 116 14.97 0.78 -16.13
C ARG A 116 14.17 -0.14 -17.05
N GLN A 117 13.87 -1.34 -16.58
CA GLN A 117 13.07 -2.32 -17.30
C GLN A 117 11.62 -2.22 -16.87
N SER A 118 10.71 -2.22 -17.84
CA SER A 118 9.28 -2.35 -17.56
C SER A 118 9.03 -3.72 -16.93
N PRO A 119 8.18 -3.80 -15.89
CA PRO A 119 7.84 -5.07 -15.27
C PRO A 119 7.04 -5.96 -16.23
N GLU A 120 7.15 -7.28 -16.04
CA GLU A 120 6.26 -8.23 -16.70
C GLU A 120 4.90 -8.20 -15.96
N ILE A 121 3.90 -7.57 -16.58
CA ILE A 121 2.61 -7.28 -15.95
C ILE A 121 1.81 -8.55 -15.58
N ALA A 122 1.82 -9.58 -16.42
CA ALA A 122 1.11 -10.82 -16.16
C ALA A 122 1.75 -11.61 -15.01
N GLU A 123 3.08 -11.63 -14.91
CA GLU A 123 3.81 -12.24 -13.80
C GLU A 123 3.56 -11.48 -12.48
N GLU A 124 3.63 -10.14 -12.50
CA GLU A 124 3.40 -9.34 -11.30
C GLU A 124 1.96 -9.44 -10.77
N LEU A 125 0.97 -9.61 -11.66
CA LEU A 125 -0.44 -9.77 -11.29
C LEU A 125 -0.82 -11.23 -10.96
N GLN A 126 0.08 -12.19 -11.20
CA GLN A 126 -0.20 -13.60 -10.98
C GLN A 126 -0.40 -13.88 -9.49
N GLY A 127 -1.49 -14.59 -9.14
CA GLY A 127 -1.85 -14.87 -7.76
C GLY A 127 -2.53 -13.69 -7.04
N GLY A 128 -2.72 -12.56 -7.72
CA GLY A 128 -3.38 -11.38 -7.17
C GLY A 128 -2.41 -10.40 -6.49
N CYS A 129 -2.95 -9.28 -6.03
CA CYS A 129 -2.17 -8.21 -5.43
C CYS A 129 -2.41 -8.13 -3.92
N SER A 130 -1.57 -7.39 -3.21
CA SER A 130 -1.82 -7.06 -1.81
C SER A 130 -1.64 -5.58 -1.56
N GLY A 131 -2.56 -4.96 -0.82
CA GLY A 131 -2.42 -3.59 -0.32
C GLY A 131 -1.25 -3.45 0.66
N PHE A 132 -1.29 -2.46 1.55
CA PHE A 132 -0.16 -2.22 2.47
C PHE A 132 0.09 -3.39 3.45
N SER A 133 -0.96 -4.15 3.82
CA SER A 133 -0.88 -5.33 4.67
C SER A 133 -1.00 -6.60 3.82
N LYS A 134 0.08 -7.37 3.70
CA LYS A 134 0.06 -8.63 2.94
C LYS A 134 -0.85 -9.68 3.55
N LYS A 135 -1.05 -9.62 4.87
CA LYS A 135 -1.87 -10.61 5.61
C LYS A 135 -3.37 -10.35 5.49
N SER A 136 -3.79 -9.09 5.51
CA SER A 136 -5.21 -8.73 5.66
C SER A 136 -5.81 -8.06 4.44
N MET A 137 -4.99 -7.63 3.47
CA MET A 137 -5.43 -6.91 2.28
C MET A 137 -4.94 -7.59 1.01
N HIS A 138 -5.17 -8.89 0.91
CA HIS A 138 -4.86 -9.65 -0.31
C HIS A 138 -6.08 -9.71 -1.24
N TRP A 139 -5.89 -9.22 -2.46
CA TRP A 139 -6.87 -9.15 -3.52
C TRP A 139 -6.66 -10.30 -4.50
N GLN A 140 -7.59 -11.27 -4.50
CA GLN A 140 -7.57 -12.36 -5.46
C GLN A 140 -7.68 -11.84 -6.88
N GLU A 141 -7.09 -12.54 -7.86
CA GLU A 141 -7.13 -12.17 -9.27
C GLU A 141 -8.56 -11.90 -9.77
N GLU A 142 -9.55 -12.68 -9.34
CA GLU A 142 -10.97 -12.53 -9.68
C GLU A 142 -11.55 -11.15 -9.34
N LEU A 143 -11.01 -10.49 -8.32
CA LEU A 143 -11.51 -9.19 -7.85
C LEU A 143 -10.97 -8.03 -8.68
N ILE A 144 -9.79 -8.22 -9.29
CA ILE A 144 -9.01 -7.16 -9.94
C ILE A 144 -8.83 -7.37 -11.44
N LEU A 145 -9.07 -8.59 -11.96
CA LEU A 145 -8.92 -8.96 -13.36
C LEU A 145 -10.18 -9.69 -13.88
N GLY A 146 -10.64 -9.30 -15.07
CA GLY A 146 -11.72 -9.97 -15.81
C GLY A 146 -11.21 -10.70 -17.06
N GLU A 147 -11.92 -11.76 -17.46
CA GLU A 147 -11.61 -12.57 -18.66
C GLU A 147 -10.13 -12.95 -18.77
N ARG A 148 -9.65 -13.71 -17.77
CA ARG A 148 -8.23 -14.13 -17.68
C ARG A 148 -7.95 -15.34 -18.56
N ALA A 149 -6.84 -15.32 -19.28
CA ALA A 149 -6.28 -16.49 -19.95
C ALA A 149 -5.04 -17.00 -19.19
N LYS A 150 -4.99 -18.30 -18.95
CA LYS A 150 -3.87 -18.98 -18.27
C LYS A 150 -3.27 -20.07 -19.16
N ASN A 151 -1.97 -20.30 -19.01
CA ASN A 151 -1.29 -21.39 -19.71
C ASN A 151 -1.65 -22.76 -19.07
N SER A 152 -1.13 -23.86 -19.65
CA SER A 152 -1.35 -25.22 -19.14
C SER A 152 -0.78 -25.47 -17.74
N GLN A 153 0.15 -24.63 -17.27
CA GLN A 153 0.74 -24.67 -15.92
C GLN A 153 -0.02 -23.79 -14.92
N GLY A 154 -1.05 -23.05 -15.36
CA GLY A 154 -1.84 -22.15 -14.53
C GLY A 154 -1.25 -20.75 -14.35
N SER A 155 -0.18 -20.39 -15.07
CA SER A 155 0.37 -19.02 -15.05
C SER A 155 -0.52 -18.07 -15.86
N LEU A 156 -0.70 -16.85 -15.35
CA LEU A 156 -1.46 -15.81 -16.04
C LEU A 156 -0.73 -15.41 -17.33
N GLN A 157 -1.44 -15.35 -18.45
CA GLN A 157 -0.90 -14.91 -19.74
C GLN A 157 -1.53 -13.61 -20.21
N SER A 158 -2.83 -13.44 -20.00
CA SER A 158 -3.55 -12.21 -20.36
C SER A 158 -4.82 -12.03 -19.54
N ALA A 159 -5.37 -10.83 -19.59
CA ALA A 159 -6.69 -10.47 -19.08
C ALA A 159 -7.29 -9.38 -19.98
N GLU A 160 -8.60 -9.41 -20.22
CA GLU A 160 -9.27 -8.40 -21.06
C GLU A 160 -9.77 -7.20 -20.26
N ALA A 161 -9.87 -7.32 -18.94
CA ALA A 161 -10.37 -6.25 -18.08
C ALA A 161 -9.57 -6.11 -16.78
N LEU A 162 -9.43 -4.86 -16.33
CA LEU A 162 -8.88 -4.47 -15.04
C LEU A 162 -9.98 -3.80 -14.21
N GLN A 163 -10.05 -4.12 -12.92
CA GLN A 163 -11.05 -3.56 -12.01
C GLN A 163 -10.39 -2.91 -10.80
N THR A 164 -10.78 -1.67 -10.51
CA THR A 164 -10.46 -0.99 -9.24
C THR A 164 -11.76 -0.65 -8.52
N MET A 165 -11.87 -1.03 -7.25
CA MET A 165 -13.01 -0.73 -6.39
C MET A 165 -12.58 0.21 -5.28
N PHE A 166 -13.22 1.38 -5.20
CA PHE A 166 -13.08 2.32 -4.10
C PHE A 166 -14.21 2.07 -3.09
N LEU A 167 -13.88 1.54 -1.92
CA LEU A 167 -14.89 1.28 -0.90
C LEU A 167 -15.13 2.55 -0.09
N LEU A 168 -16.38 2.99 -0.06
CA LEU A 168 -16.82 4.18 0.67
C LEU A 168 -17.56 3.79 1.94
N MET A 169 -17.51 4.67 2.94
CA MET A 169 -18.33 4.53 4.13
C MET A 169 -19.83 4.62 3.77
N SER A 170 -20.65 3.85 4.49
CA SER A 170 -22.10 4.07 4.48
C SER A 170 -22.44 5.43 5.13
N PRO A 171 -23.64 6.00 4.87
CA PRO A 171 -24.06 7.25 5.51
C PRO A 171 -24.02 7.20 7.04
N LYS A 172 -24.28 6.04 7.64
CA LYS A 172 -24.19 5.84 9.10
C LYS A 172 -22.74 5.95 9.59
N GLN A 173 -21.81 5.23 8.95
CA GLN A 173 -20.40 5.25 9.31
C GLN A 173 -19.74 6.62 9.10
N LEU A 174 -20.23 7.40 8.13
CA LEU A 174 -19.74 8.76 7.90
C LEU A 174 -20.25 9.76 8.95
N TYR A 175 -21.40 9.49 9.56
CA TYR A 175 -22.00 10.35 10.58
C TYR A 175 -21.43 10.11 11.99
N GLU A 176 -21.12 8.85 12.31
CA GLU A 176 -20.48 8.42 13.57
C GLU A 176 -19.03 8.90 13.68
#